data_AF-A0AAE0AP33-F1
#
_entry.id   AF-A0AAE0AP33-F1
#
_cell.length_a   1.000
_cell.length_b   1.000
_cell.length_c   1.000
_cell.angle_alpha   90.00
_cell.angle_beta   90.00
_cell.angle_gamma   90.00
#
_symmetry.space_group_name_H-M   'P 1'
#
loop_
_entity.id
_entity.type
_entity.pdbx_description
1 polymer ?
#
loop_
_entity_poly.entity_id
_entity_poly.type
_entity_poly.pdbx_seq_one_letter_code
_entity_poly.pdbx_strand_id
1 'polypeptide(L)'
;MSHETRLLNLDSIIGNNDTECINQLRMDGRTFEIVCELLRMDGKIKQDGSVTVEEQVCIFLHILAHKNRTIHNRFKRSGETVSRYFNAVLSGVLQLQDCLLRMPEHVHDNCTDTK
;
A
#
# COMPACT_ATOMS: atom_id res chain seq x y z
N MET A 1 20.26 -3.68 19.68
CA MET A 1 19.91 -2.32 19.21
C MET A 1 18.78 -2.29 18.18
N SER A 2 18.67 -3.19 17.19
CA SER A 2 17.59 -3.12 16.16
C SER A 2 16.20 -3.62 16.60
N HIS A 3 16.09 -4.64 17.46
CA HIS A 3 14.81 -5.24 17.85
C HIS A 3 14.02 -4.37 18.86
N GLU A 4 14.74 -3.78 19.81
CA GLU A 4 14.17 -2.92 20.86
C GLU A 4 13.53 -1.65 20.29
N THR A 5 14.17 -1.00 19.32
CA THR A 5 13.60 0.15 18.61
C THR A 5 12.35 -0.21 17.80
N ARG A 6 12.22 -1.44 17.31
CA ARG A 6 11.05 -1.91 16.55
C ARG A 6 9.85 -2.16 17.44
N LEU A 7 10.07 -2.79 18.60
CA LEU A 7 9.05 -2.98 19.64
C LEU A 7 8.59 -1.64 20.21
N LEU A 8 9.50 -0.71 20.50
CA LEU A 8 9.16 0.63 20.99
C LEU A 8 8.33 1.44 19.98
N ASN A 9 8.50 1.20 18.68
CA ASN A 9 7.72 1.88 17.65
C ASN A 9 6.29 1.31 17.58
N LEU A 10 6.14 -0.01 17.66
CA LEU A 10 4.83 -0.64 17.80
C LEU A 10 4.12 -0.19 19.08
N ASP A 11 4.80 -0.19 20.21
CA ASP A 11 4.26 0.29 21.49
C ASP A 11 3.92 1.78 21.44
N SER A 12 4.67 2.59 20.69
CA SER A 12 4.34 4.01 20.50
C SER A 12 3.12 4.24 19.60
N ILE A 13 2.83 3.33 18.67
CA ILE A 13 1.70 3.44 17.72
C ILE A 13 0.42 2.80 18.31
N ILE A 14 0.57 1.66 18.99
CA ILE A 14 -0.50 0.80 19.50
C ILE A 14 -0.70 0.97 21.01
N GLY A 15 0.17 1.73 21.69
CA GLY A 15 0.08 1.99 23.13
C GLY A 15 -1.20 2.70 23.56
N ASN A 16 -1.31 3.02 24.86
CA ASN A 16 -2.52 3.41 25.60
C ASN A 16 -3.41 4.56 25.07
N ASN A 17 -3.10 5.16 23.91
CA ASN A 17 -3.83 6.26 23.31
C ASN A 17 -4.19 5.94 21.85
N ASP A 18 -5.49 5.85 21.57
CA ASP A 18 -6.02 5.61 20.22
C ASP A 18 -5.66 6.71 19.21
N THR A 19 -5.23 7.90 19.65
CA THR A 19 -4.89 9.02 18.76
C THR A 19 -3.79 8.64 17.76
N GLU A 20 -2.72 7.98 18.22
CA GLU A 20 -1.62 7.63 17.34
C GLU A 20 -2.01 6.46 16.41
N CYS A 21 -2.71 5.47 16.96
CA CYS A 21 -3.26 4.36 16.20
C CYS A 21 -4.20 4.86 15.07
N ILE A 22 -5.11 5.79 15.37
CA ILE A 22 -6.01 6.41 14.38
C ILE A 22 -5.23 7.27 13.38
N ASN A 23 -4.23 8.01 13.83
CA ASN A 23 -3.43 8.87 12.95
C ASN A 23 -2.59 8.07 11.96
N GLN A 24 -1.97 6.99 12.42
CA GLN A 24 -1.00 6.19 11.68
C GLN A 24 -1.65 5.02 10.95
N LEU A 25 -2.66 4.37 11.55
CA LEU A 25 -3.27 3.14 11.04
C LEU A 25 -4.72 3.32 10.59
N ARG A 26 -5.36 4.46 10.90
CA ARG A 26 -6.77 4.78 10.58
C ARG A 26 -7.80 3.91 11.29
N MET A 27 -7.41 3.28 12.39
CA MET A 27 -8.28 2.54 13.29
C MET A 27 -7.79 2.70 14.72
N ASP A 28 -8.67 2.49 15.70
CA ASP A 28 -8.30 2.44 17.12
C ASP A 28 -7.51 1.16 17.45
N GLY A 29 -6.88 1.14 18.63
CA GLY A 29 -6.05 0.02 19.07
C GLY A 29 -6.82 -1.30 19.14
N ARG A 30 -8.06 -1.28 19.59
CA ARG A 30 -8.90 -2.48 19.71
C ARG A 30 -9.24 -3.07 18.35
N THR A 31 -9.61 -2.23 17.38
CA THR A 31 -9.86 -2.68 16.01
C THR A 31 -8.60 -3.29 15.39
N PHE A 32 -7.43 -2.69 15.65
CA PHE A 32 -6.14 -3.23 15.20
C PHE A 32 -5.85 -4.63 15.77
N GLU A 33 -6.06 -4.82 17.08
CA GLU A 33 -5.89 -6.13 17.74
C GLU A 33 -6.79 -7.20 17.12
N ILE A 34 -8.07 -6.89 16.91
CA ILE A 34 -9.03 -7.81 16.27
C ILE A 34 -8.56 -8.21 14.87
N VAL A 35 -8.05 -7.27 14.07
CA VAL A 35 -7.50 -7.56 12.73
C VAL A 35 -6.30 -8.50 12.83
N CYS A 36 -5.39 -8.27 13.78
CA CYS A 36 -4.22 -9.12 14.00
C CYS A 36 -4.61 -10.54 14.42
N GLU A 37 -5.59 -10.69 15.31
CA GLU A 37 -6.12 -11.99 15.72
C GLU A 37 -6.74 -12.76 14.54
N LEU A 38 -7.60 -12.10 13.75
CA LEU A 38 -8.23 -12.72 12.59
C LEU A 38 -7.20 -13.20 11.56
N LEU A 39 -6.18 -12.38 11.28
CA LEU A 39 -5.12 -12.72 10.33
C LEU A 39 -4.22 -13.85 10.84
N ARG A 40 -3.98 -13.90 12.16
CA ARG A 40 -3.27 -15.01 12.82
C ARG A 40 -4.08 -16.31 12.73
N MET A 41 -5.40 -16.25 12.93
CA MET A 41 -6.29 -17.41 12.82
C MET A 41 -6.42 -17.93 11.37
N ASP A 42 -6.46 -17.04 10.38
CA ASP A 42 -6.48 -17.42 8.95
C ASP A 42 -5.20 -18.16 8.52
N GLY A 43 -4.09 -17.95 9.24
CA GLY A 43 -2.86 -18.72 9.08
C GLY A 43 -2.08 -18.44 7.79
N LYS A 44 -2.57 -17.53 6.93
CA LYS A 44 -1.87 -17.07 5.72
C LYS A 44 -0.78 -16.06 6.04
N ILE A 45 -0.94 -15.29 7.12
CA ILE A 45 0.10 -14.41 7.67
C ILE A 45 0.67 -15.12 8.90
N LYS A 46 1.97 -15.41 8.87
CA LYS A 46 2.69 -16.04 9.98
C LYS A 46 3.82 -15.14 10.42
N GLN A 47 4.26 -15.32 11.65
CA GLN A 47 5.52 -14.73 12.09
C GLN A 47 6.65 -15.19 11.16
N ASP A 48 7.44 -14.24 10.68
CA ASP A 48 8.59 -14.48 9.81
C ASP A 48 9.86 -14.01 10.52
N GLY A 49 10.68 -14.94 10.98
CA GLY A 49 11.85 -14.66 11.82
C GLY A 49 11.48 -13.83 13.06
N SER A 50 12.00 -12.60 13.12
CA SER A 50 11.75 -11.65 14.21
C SER A 50 10.56 -10.72 14.00
N VAL A 51 9.85 -10.83 12.88
CA VAL A 51 8.74 -9.92 12.52
C VAL A 51 7.40 -10.56 12.91
N THR A 52 6.74 -9.99 13.91
CA THR A 52 5.43 -10.46 14.40
C THR A 52 4.32 -10.19 13.39
N VAL A 53 3.16 -10.84 13.58
CA VAL A 53 1.97 -10.55 12.77
C VAL A 53 1.55 -9.10 12.95
N GLU A 54 1.60 -8.59 14.18
CA GLU A 54 1.31 -7.19 14.52
C GLU A 54 2.23 -6.22 13.79
N GLU A 55 3.54 -6.51 13.71
CA GLU A 55 4.48 -5.68 12.97
C GLU A 55 4.15 -5.66 11.47
N GLN A 56 3.86 -6.82 10.89
CA GLN A 56 3.48 -6.94 9.47
C GLN A 56 2.20 -6.16 9.16
N VAL A 57 1.17 -6.29 10.01
CA VAL A 57 -0.12 -5.61 9.87
C VAL A 57 0.04 -4.11 10.07
N CYS A 58 0.82 -3.68 11.06
CA CYS A 58 1.11 -2.28 11.32
C CYS A 58 1.81 -1.62 10.12
N ILE A 59 2.84 -2.26 9.56
CA ILE A 59 3.54 -1.77 8.35
C ILE A 59 2.56 -1.62 7.19
N PHE A 60 1.72 -2.63 6.95
CA PHE A 60 0.73 -2.61 5.87
C PHE A 60 -0.26 -1.46 6.02
N LEU A 61 -0.86 -1.31 7.20
CA LEU A 61 -1.84 -0.27 7.49
C LEU A 61 -1.21 1.13 7.42
N HIS A 62 0.00 1.30 7.93
CA HIS A 62 0.74 2.57 7.86
C HIS A 62 0.97 3.03 6.40
N ILE A 63 1.35 2.10 5.51
CA ILE A 63 1.51 2.39 4.07
C ILE A 63 0.19 2.84 3.45
N LEU A 64 -0.92 2.15 3.75
CA LEU A 64 -2.25 2.50 3.24
C LEU A 64 -2.74 3.86 3.77
N ALA A 65 -2.58 4.10 5.07
CA ALA A 65 -2.97 5.33 5.75
C ALA A 65 -2.19 6.55 5.24
N HIS A 66 -0.88 6.39 5.05
CA HIS A 66 0.00 7.45 4.57
C HIS A 66 -0.39 7.89 3.16
N LYS A 67 -0.66 6.95 2.23
CA LYS A 67 -1.07 7.30 0.86
C LYS A 67 -2.34 8.15 0.81
N ASN A 68 -3.32 7.87 1.66
CA ASN A 68 -4.53 8.70 1.76
C ASN A 68 -4.23 10.11 2.30
N ARG A 69 -3.34 10.24 3.29
CA ARG A 69 -2.95 11.53 3.87
C ARG A 69 -2.13 12.38 2.90
N THR A 70 -1.17 11.79 2.19
CA THR A 70 -0.34 12.50 1.21
C THR A 70 -1.19 13.05 0.08
N ILE A 71 -2.12 12.25 -0.46
CA ILE A 71 -2.99 12.71 -1.53
C ILE A 71 -3.97 13.77 -1.02
N HIS A 72 -4.54 13.60 0.19
CA HIS A 72 -5.37 14.64 0.80
C HIS A 72 -4.60 15.96 0.98
N ASN A 73 -3.38 15.91 1.53
CA ASN A 73 -2.60 17.13 1.76
C ASN A 73 -2.22 17.83 0.45
N ARG A 74 -1.85 17.07 -0.57
CA ARG A 74 -1.36 17.59 -1.86
C ARG A 74 -2.48 18.06 -2.78
N PHE A 75 -3.61 17.34 -2.80
CA PHE A 75 -4.70 17.60 -3.76
C PHE A 75 -6.00 18.08 -3.09
N LYS A 76 -6.05 18.13 -1.75
CA LYS A 76 -7.20 18.56 -0.95
C LYS A 76 -8.48 17.79 -1.27
N ARG A 77 -8.36 16.48 -1.50
CA ARG A 77 -9.48 15.56 -1.78
C ARG A 77 -9.60 14.48 -0.73
N SER A 78 -10.82 13.98 -0.52
CA SER A 78 -11.05 12.82 0.36
C SER A 78 -10.47 11.55 -0.26
N GLY A 79 -10.11 10.56 0.55
CA GLY A 79 -9.62 9.25 0.08
C GLY A 79 -10.61 8.54 -0.86
N GLU A 80 -11.91 8.70 -0.63
CA GLU A 80 -12.96 8.22 -1.53
C GLU A 80 -12.86 8.87 -2.93
N THR A 81 -12.76 10.21 -2.98
CA THR A 81 -12.62 10.94 -4.25
C THR A 81 -11.37 10.51 -5.00
N VAL A 82 -10.26 10.32 -4.27
CA VAL A 82 -8.98 9.85 -4.82
C VAL A 82 -9.13 8.46 -5.41
N SER A 83 -9.74 7.54 -4.66
CA SER A 83 -9.96 6.17 -5.08
C SER A 83 -10.84 6.10 -6.33
N ARG A 84 -11.92 6.90 -6.38
CA ARG A 84 -12.80 6.98 -7.54
C ARG A 84 -12.05 7.45 -8.79
N TYR A 85 -11.29 8.53 -8.69
CA TYR A 85 -10.53 9.05 -9.84
C TYR A 85 -9.38 8.15 -10.27
N PHE A 86 -8.66 7.57 -9.32
CA PHE A 86 -7.59 6.62 -9.64
C PHE A 86 -8.11 5.43 -10.45
N ASN A 87 -9.21 4.81 -10.01
CA ASN A 87 -9.79 3.67 -10.72
C ASN A 87 -10.38 4.07 -12.09
N ALA A 88 -11.02 5.23 -12.19
CA ALA A 88 -11.54 5.72 -13.47
C ALA A 88 -10.43 5.97 -14.49
N VAL A 89 -9.34 6.61 -14.08
CA VAL A 89 -8.18 6.86 -14.94
C VAL A 89 -7.47 5.55 -15.30
N LEU A 90 -7.25 4.65 -14.34
CA LEU A 90 -6.65 3.34 -14.60
C LEU A 90 -7.46 2.54 -15.63
N SER A 91 -8.79 2.52 -15.49
CA SER A 91 -9.67 1.87 -16.46
C SER A 91 -9.54 2.49 -17.85
N GLY A 92 -9.47 3.83 -17.96
CA GLY A 92 -9.24 4.51 -19.22
C GLY A 92 -7.89 4.14 -19.85
N VAL A 93 -6.80 4.15 -19.07
CA VAL A 93 -5.46 3.78 -19.54
C VAL A 93 -5.43 2.34 -20.07
N LEU A 94 -6.07 1.40 -19.36
CA LEU A 94 -6.16 0.00 -19.80
C LEU A 94 -6.95 -0.13 -21.11
N GLN A 95 -8.01 0.64 -21.29
CA GLN A 95 -8.77 0.66 -22.54
C GLN A 95 -7.99 1.26 -23.71
N LEU A 96 -7.00 2.13 -23.43
CA LEU A 96 -6.10 2.70 -24.43
C LEU A 96 -4.94 1.76 -24.80
N GLN A 97 -4.88 0.53 -24.28
CA GLN A 97 -3.80 -0.42 -24.55
C GLN A 97 -3.54 -0.62 -26.05
N ASP A 98 -4.58 -0.67 -26.89
CA ASP A 98 -4.41 -0.91 -28.33
C ASP A 98 -3.80 0.30 -29.06
N CYS A 99 -3.93 1.50 -28.49
CA CYS A 99 -3.31 2.73 -29.00
C CYS A 99 -1.89 2.95 -28.46
N LEU A 100 -1.65 2.56 -27.19
CA LEU A 100 -0.37 2.81 -26.50
C LEU A 100 0.63 1.67 -26.66
N LEU A 101 0.15 0.43 -26.81
CA LEU A 101 0.94 -0.79 -26.92
C LEU A 101 0.85 -1.35 -28.35
N ARG A 102 0.88 -0.47 -29.36
CA ARG A 102 0.98 -0.90 -30.75
C ARG A 102 2.23 -1.76 -30.88
N MET A 103 2.03 -3.02 -31.27
CA MET A 103 3.12 -3.96 -31.50
C MET A 103 4.09 -3.33 -32.52
N PRO A 104 5.42 -3.34 -32.27
CA PRO A 104 6.38 -2.85 -33.25
C PRO A 104 6.14 -3.58 -34.56
N GLU A 105 5.95 -2.83 -35.66
CA GLU A 105 5.88 -3.44 -36.98
C GLU A 105 7.23 -4.09 -37.27
N HIS A 106 7.20 -5.34 -37.74
CA HIS A 106 8.38 -6.12 -38.01
C HIS A 106 9.25 -5.36 -39.02
N VAL A 107 10.44 -4.94 -38.60
CA VAL A 107 11.44 -4.41 -39.54
C VAL A 107 11.75 -5.56 -40.50
N HIS A 108 11.41 -5.40 -41.77
CA HIS A 108 11.70 -6.41 -42.77
C HIS A 108 13.22 -6.42 -43.02
N ASP A 109 13.86 -7.60 -43.01
CA ASP A 109 15.31 -7.81 -43.11
C ASP A 109 15.98 -7.29 -44.40
N ASN A 110 15.25 -6.56 -45.25
CA ASN A 110 15.76 -6.01 -46.50
C ASN A 110 16.23 -4.55 -46.38
N CYS A 111 16.62 -4.12 -45.17
CA CYS A 111 17.30 -2.84 -45.01
C CYS A 111 18.75 -2.99 -45.49
N THR A 112 18.96 -2.96 -46.80
CA THR A 112 20.30 -2.74 -47.37
C THR A 112 20.66 -1.28 -47.11
N ASP A 113 21.33 -1.04 -45.98
CA ASP A 113 22.05 0.19 -45.74
C ASP A 113 23.27 0.20 -46.67
N THR A 114 23.07 0.73 -47.88
CA THR A 114 24.17 0.98 -48.81
C THR A 114 25.04 2.09 -48.23
N LYS A 115 26.23 1.66 -47.80
CA LYS A 115 27.38 2.39 -47.25
C LYS A 115 27.69 3.74 -47.87
#